data_AF-A0A7V9V8X2-F1
#
_entry.id   AF-A0A7V9V8X2-F1
#
_cell.length_a   1.000
_cell.length_b   1.000
_cell.length_c   1.000
_cell.angle_alpha   90.00
_cell.angle_beta   90.00
_cell.angle_gamma   90.00
#
_symmetry.space_group_name_H-M   'P 1'
#
loop_
_entity.id
_entity.type
_entity.pdbx_description
1 polymer ?
#
loop_
_entity_poly.entity_id
_entity_poly.type
_entity_poly.pdbx_seq_one_letter_code
_entity_poly.pdbx_strand_id
1 'polypeptide(L)'
;MRYESSVISLSWIPSEAIRGMSKSAFEMGPLHYDDPPPESLAGPEEIEALRAADRFRFGNELRGWVDVEDGRIVGHGQSGGCHIGVTKLKLGRTFNVAAVAMPELRLEPEVGLGWVRFTQTAGGRTGVPMPRPVPRAPFFRVEAPLVWTTLSLTVHADGSAEHSVVGASPFPRHWIYNAAGNLSHKSGLLEMKDWARHAFGKATPWGAEDSPAVVTEVETALERELSATIMRGGAKPKIRKLKEGRTLVEQGQPGSELYLLLDGVLSVEVDERPVAEVGPGVVLGERAILEGGARTSTLRAVTDCRVAVAEADAIDRTALAELSEGHRREDPSV
;
A
#
# COMPACT_ATOMS: atom_id res chain seq x y z
N MET A 1 -17.96 -3.02 -29.71
CA MET A 1 -17.61 -1.79 -28.96
C MET A 1 -16.41 -2.09 -28.10
N ARG A 2 -15.43 -1.17 -27.99
CA ARG A 2 -14.27 -1.36 -27.11
C ARG A 2 -14.46 -0.59 -25.81
N TYR A 3 -14.24 -1.24 -24.67
CA TYR A 3 -14.16 -0.61 -23.36
C TYR A 3 -12.72 -0.72 -22.86
N GLU A 4 -12.19 0.38 -22.31
CA GLU A 4 -10.83 0.46 -21.78
C GLU A 4 -10.87 1.14 -20.40
N SER A 5 -10.03 0.65 -19.49
CA SER A 5 -9.82 1.24 -18.18
C SER A 5 -8.35 1.14 -17.77
N SER A 6 -7.99 1.82 -16.70
CA SER A 6 -6.63 1.84 -16.19
C SER A 6 -6.57 2.09 -14.69
N VAL A 7 -5.51 1.59 -14.08
CA VAL A 7 -5.11 1.89 -12.70
C VAL A 7 -3.61 2.20 -12.67
N ILE A 8 -3.22 3.21 -11.90
CA ILE A 8 -1.81 3.57 -11.72
C ILE A 8 -1.46 3.64 -10.24
N SER A 9 -0.31 3.06 -9.89
CA SER A 9 0.35 3.27 -8.61
C SER A 9 1.54 4.21 -8.79
N LEU A 10 1.68 5.23 -7.94
CA LEU A 10 2.89 6.06 -7.81
C LEU A 10 3.48 5.92 -6.41
N SER A 11 4.77 5.67 -6.32
CA SER A 11 5.45 5.30 -5.09
C SER A 11 6.47 6.37 -4.71
N TRP A 12 6.33 6.97 -3.53
CA TRP A 12 7.09 8.16 -3.13
C TRP A 12 7.48 8.08 -1.66
N ILE A 13 8.60 8.73 -1.30
CA ILE A 13 9.16 8.69 0.06
C ILE A 13 8.63 9.88 0.86
N PRO A 14 7.64 9.69 1.75
CA PRO A 14 7.17 10.75 2.61
C PRO A 14 8.20 11.04 3.72
N SER A 15 8.33 12.30 4.08
CA SER A 15 9.27 12.74 5.14
C SER A 15 8.97 12.12 6.51
N GLU A 16 7.70 11.83 6.81
CA GLU A 16 7.25 11.20 8.06
C GLU A 16 7.69 9.74 8.25
N ALA A 17 8.02 9.05 7.15
CA ALA A 17 8.42 7.64 7.13
C ALA A 17 9.90 7.39 7.44
N ILE A 18 10.72 8.45 7.41
CA ILE A 18 12.16 8.36 7.65
C ILE A 18 12.47 8.85 9.08
N ARG A 19 12.84 7.92 9.97
CA ARG A 19 13.14 8.20 11.38
C ARG A 19 14.51 7.65 11.79
N GLY A 20 14.99 8.07 12.96
CA GLY A 20 16.26 7.60 13.54
C GLY A 20 17.50 8.01 12.76
N MET A 21 18.57 7.20 12.81
CA MET A 21 19.87 7.51 12.16
C MET A 21 19.77 7.67 10.64
N SER A 22 18.74 7.11 10.00
CA SER A 22 18.44 7.27 8.58
C SER A 22 17.99 8.69 8.22
N LYS A 23 17.39 9.42 9.16
CA LYS A 23 16.93 10.81 8.99
C LYS A 23 18.09 11.76 8.68
N SER A 24 19.25 11.52 9.29
CA SER A 24 20.47 12.33 9.06
C SER A 24 20.95 12.26 7.60
N ALA A 25 20.73 11.14 6.90
CA ALA A 25 21.10 11.00 5.48
C ALA A 25 20.18 11.79 4.52
N PHE A 26 18.94 12.11 4.96
CA PHE A 26 17.96 12.89 4.21
C PHE A 26 17.94 14.37 4.62
N GLU A 27 18.23 14.71 5.88
CA GLU A 27 18.27 16.10 6.37
C GLU A 27 19.64 16.77 6.21
N MET A 28 20.72 16.01 6.36
CA MET A 28 22.10 16.52 6.32
C MET A 28 22.97 15.80 5.28
N GLY A 29 22.41 14.77 4.61
CA GLY A 29 23.10 13.95 3.63
C GLY A 29 22.59 14.18 2.20
N PRO A 30 22.97 13.32 1.25
CA PRO A 30 22.71 13.54 -0.16
C PRO A 30 21.29 13.19 -0.62
N LEU A 31 20.46 12.62 0.24
CA LEU A 31 19.10 12.19 -0.08
C LEU A 31 18.10 13.31 0.15
N HIS A 32 16.93 13.20 -0.48
CA HIS A 32 15.84 14.17 -0.32
C HIS A 32 14.51 13.44 -0.16
N TYR A 33 13.57 14.12 0.49
CA TYR A 33 12.18 13.68 0.54
C TYR A 33 11.48 13.99 -0.77
N ASP A 34 10.43 13.23 -1.07
CA ASP A 34 9.51 13.56 -2.15
C ASP A 34 8.42 14.50 -1.61
N ASP A 35 8.14 15.57 -2.35
CA ASP A 35 6.86 16.26 -2.18
C ASP A 35 5.75 15.30 -2.61
N PRO A 36 4.63 15.21 -1.86
CA PRO A 36 3.54 14.29 -2.20
C PRO A 36 3.12 14.48 -3.66
N PRO A 37 2.88 13.38 -4.41
CA PRO A 37 2.25 13.45 -5.72
C PRO A 37 0.94 14.25 -5.67
N PRO A 38 0.45 14.80 -6.80
CA PRO A 38 -0.84 15.48 -6.81
C PRO A 38 -1.97 14.49 -6.50
N GLU A 39 -3.08 14.96 -5.93
CA GLU A 39 -4.26 14.13 -5.65
C GLU A 39 -5.08 13.79 -6.91
N SER A 40 -4.79 14.43 -8.03
CA SER A 40 -5.32 14.08 -9.35
C SER A 40 -4.22 14.14 -10.40
N LEU A 41 -4.31 13.28 -11.41
CA LEU A 41 -3.43 13.22 -12.57
C LEU A 41 -4.23 13.61 -13.81
N ALA A 42 -3.76 14.61 -14.54
CA ALA A 42 -4.34 15.10 -15.79
C ALA A 42 -4.13 14.13 -16.96
N GLY A 43 -3.24 13.15 -16.83
CA GLY A 43 -3.02 12.09 -17.81
C GLY A 43 -1.58 11.57 -17.87
N PRO A 44 -1.26 10.76 -18.89
CA PRO A 44 0.05 10.13 -19.07
C PRO A 44 1.23 11.10 -19.11
N GLU A 45 1.05 12.28 -19.72
CA GLU A 45 2.10 13.30 -19.83
C GLU A 45 2.52 13.85 -18.46
N GLU A 46 1.59 13.98 -17.53
CA GLU A 46 1.90 14.45 -16.17
C GLU A 46 2.72 13.41 -15.40
N ILE A 47 2.44 12.12 -15.58
CA ILE A 47 3.22 11.05 -14.96
C ILE A 47 4.68 11.13 -15.42
N GLU A 48 4.92 11.35 -16.71
CA GLU A 48 6.26 11.53 -17.25
C GLU A 48 6.94 12.81 -16.74
N ALA A 49 6.20 13.91 -16.63
CA ALA A 49 6.70 15.16 -16.05
C ALA A 49 7.12 14.98 -14.58
N LEU A 50 6.29 14.29 -13.77
CA LEU A 50 6.58 13.94 -12.40
C LEU A 50 7.82 13.01 -12.30
N ARG A 51 7.96 12.06 -13.23
CA ARG A 51 9.12 11.17 -13.32
C ARG A 51 10.41 11.95 -13.59
N ALA A 52 10.41 12.84 -14.59
CA ALA A 52 11.56 13.68 -14.93
C ALA A 52 11.93 14.65 -13.79
N ALA A 53 10.94 15.11 -13.04
CA ALA A 53 11.13 15.94 -11.87
C ALA A 53 11.69 15.18 -10.65
N ASP A 54 11.76 13.84 -10.68
CA ASP A 54 12.11 12.97 -9.53
C ASP A 54 11.11 13.14 -8.36
N ARG A 55 9.81 13.25 -8.68
CA ARG A 55 8.70 13.43 -7.71
C ARG A 55 8.13 12.13 -7.16
N PHE A 56 8.53 11.00 -7.72
CA PHE A 56 8.24 9.66 -7.23
C PHE A 56 9.38 8.73 -7.64
N ARG A 57 9.49 7.60 -6.94
CA ARG A 57 10.58 6.62 -7.10
C ARG A 57 10.23 5.51 -8.07
N PHE A 58 8.97 5.13 -8.12
CA PHE A 58 8.47 4.04 -8.95
C PHE A 58 6.98 4.23 -9.26
N GLY A 59 6.55 3.91 -10.48
CA GLY A 59 5.15 3.82 -10.86
C GLY A 59 4.81 2.54 -11.62
N ASN A 60 3.62 1.99 -11.37
CA ASN A 60 3.06 0.85 -12.08
C ASN A 60 1.78 1.29 -12.77
N GLU A 61 1.73 1.28 -14.09
CA GLU A 61 0.54 1.60 -14.87
C GLU A 61 0.00 0.33 -15.53
N LEU A 62 -1.21 -0.08 -15.14
CA LEU A 62 -1.94 -1.18 -15.78
C LEU A 62 -3.12 -0.62 -16.56
N ARG A 63 -3.15 -0.88 -17.87
CA ARG A 63 -4.27 -0.58 -18.77
C ARG A 63 -4.84 -1.88 -19.30
N GLY A 64 -6.15 -1.98 -19.39
CA GLY A 64 -6.85 -3.16 -19.87
C GLY A 64 -8.03 -2.77 -20.75
N TRP A 65 -8.28 -3.55 -21.81
CA TRP A 65 -9.42 -3.33 -22.70
C TRP A 65 -10.10 -4.65 -23.05
N VAL A 66 -11.40 -4.55 -23.36
CA VAL A 66 -12.23 -5.62 -23.90
C VAL A 66 -13.01 -5.14 -25.11
N ASP A 67 -13.12 -5.99 -26.13
CA ASP A 67 -13.99 -5.82 -27.28
C ASP A 67 -15.28 -6.60 -27.05
N VAL A 68 -16.42 -5.94 -27.20
CA VAL A 68 -17.75 -6.50 -26.93
C VAL A 68 -18.63 -6.47 -28.18
N GLU A 69 -19.21 -7.61 -28.51
CA GLU A 69 -20.22 -7.79 -29.56
C GLU A 69 -21.44 -8.51 -28.96
N ASP A 70 -22.64 -7.96 -29.19
CA ASP A 70 -23.91 -8.51 -28.66
C ASP A 70 -23.87 -8.84 -27.15
N GLY A 71 -23.23 -7.97 -26.36
CA GLY A 71 -23.08 -8.12 -24.91
C GLY A 71 -22.08 -9.20 -24.48
N ARG A 72 -21.31 -9.76 -25.42
CA ARG A 72 -20.27 -10.77 -25.16
C ARG A 72 -18.89 -10.24 -25.48
N ILE A 73 -17.92 -10.58 -24.63
CA ILE A 73 -16.52 -10.24 -24.87
C ILE A 73 -15.97 -11.16 -25.97
N VAL A 74 -15.48 -10.56 -27.06
CA VAL A 74 -14.90 -11.24 -28.23
C VAL A 74 -13.40 -11.03 -28.37
N GLY A 75 -12.84 -10.08 -27.62
CA GLY A 75 -11.40 -9.80 -27.59
C GLY A 75 -11.02 -9.07 -26.32
N HIS A 76 -9.74 -9.17 -25.93
CA HIS A 76 -9.20 -8.46 -24.78
C HIS A 76 -7.70 -8.25 -24.91
N GLY A 77 -7.16 -7.30 -24.16
CA GLY A 77 -5.72 -7.09 -24.07
C GLY A 77 -5.33 -6.12 -22.97
N GLN A 78 -4.05 -6.12 -22.63
CA GLN A 78 -3.48 -5.23 -21.63
C GLN A 78 -2.26 -4.47 -22.15
N SER A 79 -2.06 -3.26 -21.62
CA SER A 79 -0.93 -2.39 -21.89
C SER A 79 -0.57 -1.59 -20.63
N GLY A 80 0.26 -0.55 -20.77
CA GLY A 80 0.91 0.15 -19.66
C GLY A 80 2.29 -0.41 -19.38
N GLY A 81 2.85 -0.09 -18.21
CA GLY A 81 4.16 -0.56 -17.80
C GLY A 81 4.75 0.15 -16.58
N CYS A 82 6.05 -0.08 -16.40
CA CYS A 82 6.86 0.45 -15.31
C CYS A 82 7.37 1.87 -15.61
N HIS A 83 7.09 2.80 -14.70
CA HIS A 83 7.62 4.16 -14.70
C HIS A 83 8.73 4.25 -13.66
N ILE A 84 9.99 4.28 -14.10
CA ILE A 84 11.12 4.43 -13.17
C ILE A 84 12.08 5.54 -13.63
N GLY A 85 12.52 6.36 -12.67
CA GLY A 85 13.33 7.55 -12.92
C GLY A 85 14.79 7.38 -12.51
N VAL A 86 15.46 8.53 -12.31
CA VAL A 86 16.80 8.60 -11.71
C VAL A 86 16.69 9.24 -10.34
N THR A 87 17.39 8.69 -9.34
CA THR A 87 17.46 9.32 -8.02
C THR A 87 18.51 10.43 -8.04
N LYS A 88 18.11 11.66 -7.74
CA LYS A 88 19.02 12.81 -7.63
C LYS A 88 19.65 12.85 -6.22
N LEU A 89 20.97 12.75 -6.16
CA LEU A 89 21.79 12.84 -4.94
C LEU A 89 22.54 14.19 -4.90
N LYS A 90 22.57 14.85 -3.74
CA LYS A 90 23.32 16.11 -3.53
C LYS A 90 24.51 15.90 -2.60
N LEU A 91 25.71 15.70 -3.15
CA LEU A 91 26.96 15.59 -2.37
C LEU A 91 27.96 16.65 -2.83
N GLY A 92 27.73 17.91 -2.45
CA GLY A 92 28.46 19.09 -2.95
C GLY A 92 28.15 19.44 -4.42
N ARG A 93 27.95 18.43 -5.28
CA ARG A 93 27.40 18.48 -6.64
C ARG A 93 26.19 17.54 -6.75
N THR A 94 25.35 17.73 -7.76
CA THR A 94 24.21 16.84 -8.05
C THR A 94 24.68 15.64 -8.88
N PHE A 95 24.35 14.44 -8.43
CA PHE A 95 24.59 13.18 -9.14
C PHE A 95 23.26 12.47 -9.40
N ASN A 96 23.11 11.88 -10.58
CA ASN A 96 21.94 11.05 -10.90
C ASN A 96 22.34 9.58 -10.80
N VAL A 97 21.62 8.81 -9.99
CA VAL A 97 21.76 7.35 -9.97
C VAL A 97 20.55 6.74 -10.65
N ALA A 98 20.79 6.02 -11.75
CA ALA A 98 19.72 5.35 -12.47
C ALA A 98 19.14 4.23 -11.62
N ALA A 99 17.82 4.25 -11.44
CA ALA A 99 17.11 3.11 -10.92
C ALA A 99 17.01 2.03 -12.02
N VAL A 100 16.96 0.76 -11.62
CA VAL A 100 16.92 -0.38 -12.55
C VAL A 100 15.54 -0.99 -12.50
N ALA A 101 14.79 -0.89 -13.61
CA ALA A 101 13.51 -1.60 -13.74
C ALA A 101 13.74 -3.11 -13.74
N MET A 102 12.89 -3.84 -13.01
CA MET A 102 12.80 -5.29 -13.12
C MET A 102 11.87 -5.66 -14.28
N PRO A 103 12.00 -6.87 -14.89
CA PRO A 103 11.08 -7.32 -15.92
C PRO A 103 9.64 -7.30 -15.41
N GLU A 104 8.72 -6.72 -16.18
CA GLU A 104 7.30 -6.71 -15.81
C GLU A 104 6.76 -8.14 -15.81
N LEU A 105 6.01 -8.50 -14.75
CA LEU A 105 5.32 -9.78 -14.68
C LEU A 105 3.85 -9.54 -15.00
N ARG A 106 3.37 -10.18 -16.06
CA ARG A 106 2.00 -10.09 -16.52
C ARG A 106 1.43 -11.51 -16.44
N LEU A 107 0.45 -11.71 -15.57
CA LEU A 107 -0.26 -12.98 -15.54
C LEU A 107 -1.19 -13.05 -16.76
N GLU A 108 -1.47 -14.26 -17.22
CA GLU A 108 -2.49 -14.44 -18.26
C GLU A 108 -3.84 -13.88 -17.77
N PRO A 109 -4.56 -13.09 -18.59
CA PRO A 109 -5.82 -12.51 -18.16
C PRO A 109 -6.83 -13.59 -17.80
N GLU A 110 -7.49 -13.42 -16.66
CA GLU A 110 -8.57 -14.31 -16.26
C GLU A 110 -9.85 -13.86 -16.97
N VAL A 111 -10.50 -14.79 -17.67
CA VAL A 111 -11.70 -14.52 -18.46
C VAL A 111 -12.89 -15.18 -17.80
N GLY A 112 -13.85 -14.36 -17.36
CA GLY A 112 -15.13 -14.82 -16.82
C GLY A 112 -16.31 -14.49 -17.72
N LEU A 113 -17.51 -14.81 -17.24
CA LEU A 113 -18.74 -14.48 -17.97
C LEU A 113 -18.99 -12.97 -17.92
N GLY A 114 -18.66 -12.28 -19.02
CA GLY A 114 -18.90 -10.85 -19.15
C GLY A 114 -17.86 -9.95 -18.48
N TRP A 115 -16.69 -10.48 -18.11
CA TRP A 115 -15.58 -9.69 -17.57
C TRP A 115 -14.23 -10.32 -17.90
N VAL A 116 -13.17 -9.49 -17.93
CA VAL A 116 -11.78 -9.93 -18.01
C VAL A 116 -10.97 -9.21 -16.94
N ARG A 117 -10.17 -9.97 -16.18
CA ARG A 117 -9.27 -9.46 -15.14
C ARG A 117 -7.82 -9.56 -15.58
N PHE A 118 -7.13 -8.43 -15.56
CA PHE A 118 -5.72 -8.27 -15.87
C PHE A 118 -4.93 -8.13 -14.58
N THR A 119 -3.72 -8.69 -14.52
CA THR A 119 -2.83 -8.52 -13.36
C THR A 119 -1.40 -8.22 -13.82
N GLN A 120 -0.83 -7.16 -13.24
CA GLN A 120 0.52 -6.72 -13.56
C GLN A 120 1.31 -6.38 -12.31
N THR A 121 2.47 -7.02 -12.18
CA THR A 121 3.51 -6.61 -11.25
C THR A 121 4.58 -5.82 -12.00
N ALA A 122 4.83 -4.59 -11.53
CA ALA A 122 5.97 -3.79 -11.94
C ALA A 122 6.80 -3.41 -10.72
N GLY A 123 8.07 -3.09 -10.94
CA GLY A 123 8.98 -2.70 -9.88
C GLY A 123 10.39 -2.46 -10.36
N GLY A 124 11.26 -2.10 -9.43
CA GLY A 124 12.64 -1.84 -9.72
C GLY A 124 13.49 -1.63 -8.48
N ARG A 125 14.81 -1.63 -8.69
CA ARG A 125 15.78 -1.26 -7.67
C ARG A 125 15.98 0.25 -7.69
N THR A 126 15.74 0.88 -6.54
CA THR A 126 15.82 2.34 -6.39
C THR A 126 17.28 2.84 -6.46
N GLY A 127 17.52 4.11 -6.82
CA GLY A 127 18.89 4.59 -7.09
C GLY A 127 19.82 4.71 -5.88
N VAL A 128 19.43 4.31 -4.66
CA VAL A 128 20.27 4.48 -3.46
C VAL A 128 20.86 3.14 -3.02
N PRO A 129 22.14 2.87 -3.31
CA PRO A 129 22.81 1.68 -2.82
C PRO A 129 22.88 1.66 -1.29
N MET A 130 22.37 0.60 -0.66
CA MET A 130 22.44 0.41 0.79
C MET A 130 23.37 -0.76 1.14
N PRO A 131 24.25 -0.63 2.17
CA PRO A 131 25.05 -1.74 2.64
C PRO A 131 24.17 -2.74 3.39
N ARG A 132 24.20 -4.00 2.95
CA ARG A 132 23.44 -5.11 3.54
C ARG A 132 24.36 -6.24 3.99
N PRO A 133 24.22 -6.79 5.20
CA PRO A 133 24.96 -7.96 5.64
C PRO A 133 24.66 -9.19 4.77
N VAL A 134 25.67 -10.00 4.48
CA VAL A 134 25.51 -11.28 3.76
C VAL A 134 26.25 -12.41 4.47
N PRO A 135 25.75 -13.66 4.40
CA PRO A 135 26.30 -14.76 5.21
C PRO A 135 27.67 -15.28 4.77
N ARG A 136 28.19 -14.81 3.62
CA ARG A 136 29.50 -15.20 3.08
C ARG A 136 30.33 -13.97 2.77
N ALA A 137 31.65 -14.09 2.81
CA ALA A 137 32.57 -13.02 2.43
C ALA A 137 32.15 -12.37 1.08
N PRO A 138 32.14 -11.03 0.96
CA PRO A 138 32.74 -10.04 1.87
C PRO A 138 31.84 -9.62 3.07
N PHE A 139 30.82 -10.40 3.42
CA PHE A 139 29.91 -10.21 4.57
C PHE A 139 29.03 -8.96 4.54
N PHE A 140 29.22 -8.09 3.55
CA PHE A 140 28.28 -7.05 3.16
C PHE A 140 28.19 -6.97 1.63
N ARG A 141 27.03 -6.61 1.11
CA ARG A 141 26.82 -6.24 -0.30
C ARG A 141 26.16 -4.88 -0.36
N VAL A 142 26.56 -4.08 -1.32
CA VAL A 142 25.96 -2.78 -1.58
C VAL A 142 24.94 -2.97 -2.68
N GLU A 143 23.66 -2.86 -2.34
CA GLU A 143 22.58 -3.16 -3.26
C GLU A 143 21.42 -2.19 -3.05
N ALA A 144 20.82 -1.77 -4.14
CA ALA A 144 19.64 -0.92 -4.14
C ALA A 144 18.40 -1.75 -3.75
N PRO A 145 17.59 -1.27 -2.79
CA PRO A 145 16.41 -1.99 -2.35
C PRO A 145 15.32 -1.98 -3.43
N LEU A 146 14.51 -3.03 -3.42
CA LEU A 146 13.49 -3.32 -4.43
C LEU A 146 12.14 -2.73 -4.00
N VAL A 147 11.50 -2.01 -4.93
CA VAL A 147 10.19 -1.38 -4.77
C VAL A 147 9.29 -1.88 -5.88
N TRP A 148 8.07 -2.25 -5.55
CA TRP A 148 7.16 -2.89 -6.51
C TRP A 148 5.71 -2.78 -6.06
N THR A 149 4.80 -2.91 -7.02
CA THR A 149 3.37 -3.14 -6.77
C THR A 149 2.82 -4.15 -7.78
N THR A 150 1.80 -4.88 -7.36
CA THR A 150 0.97 -5.76 -8.18
C THR A 150 -0.42 -5.17 -8.22
N LEU A 151 -0.89 -4.81 -9.41
CA LEU A 151 -2.21 -4.24 -9.64
C LEU A 151 -3.09 -5.26 -10.33
N SER A 152 -4.37 -5.27 -9.96
CA SER A 152 -5.44 -5.98 -10.66
C SER A 152 -6.43 -4.98 -11.23
N LEU A 153 -6.91 -5.25 -12.45
CA LEU A 153 -7.92 -4.46 -13.14
C LEU A 153 -8.92 -5.41 -13.81
N THR A 154 -10.18 -5.34 -13.42
CA THR A 154 -11.29 -6.07 -14.06
C THR A 154 -12.07 -5.11 -14.94
N VAL A 155 -12.32 -5.49 -16.20
CA VAL A 155 -13.15 -4.73 -17.15
C VAL A 155 -14.32 -5.60 -17.58
N HIS A 156 -15.53 -5.05 -17.50
CA HIS A 156 -16.78 -5.74 -17.77
C HIS A 156 -17.32 -5.42 -19.17
N ALA A 157 -18.17 -6.32 -19.68
CA ALA A 157 -18.81 -6.20 -20.99
C ALA A 157 -19.79 -5.02 -21.09
N ASP A 158 -20.23 -4.47 -19.95
CA ASP A 158 -21.10 -3.28 -19.87
C ASP A 158 -20.30 -1.97 -19.79
N GLY A 159 -18.96 -2.05 -19.76
CA GLY A 159 -18.06 -0.90 -19.67
C GLY A 159 -17.70 -0.47 -18.25
N SER A 160 -18.25 -1.13 -17.22
CA SER A 160 -17.78 -0.93 -15.84
C SER A 160 -16.39 -1.55 -15.64
N ALA A 161 -15.65 -1.02 -14.65
CA ALA A 161 -14.33 -1.52 -14.32
C ALA A 161 -14.03 -1.37 -12.82
N GLU A 162 -13.27 -2.31 -12.29
CA GLU A 162 -12.86 -2.38 -10.89
C GLU A 162 -11.34 -2.58 -10.82
N HIS A 163 -10.69 -2.01 -9.81
CA HIS A 163 -9.25 -2.17 -9.63
C HIS A 163 -8.87 -2.39 -8.16
N SER A 164 -7.75 -3.06 -7.94
CA SER A 164 -7.20 -3.28 -6.61
C SER A 164 -5.67 -3.39 -6.62
N VAL A 165 -5.06 -3.22 -5.45
CA VAL A 165 -3.65 -3.51 -5.22
C VAL A 165 -3.55 -4.90 -4.60
N VAL A 166 -3.08 -5.87 -5.38
CA VAL A 166 -2.94 -7.27 -4.95
C VAL A 166 -1.69 -7.47 -4.09
N GLY A 167 -0.68 -6.62 -4.28
CA GLY A 167 0.56 -6.67 -3.51
C GLY A 167 1.38 -5.40 -3.68
N ALA A 168 2.20 -5.08 -2.68
CA ALA A 168 3.10 -3.95 -2.75
C ALA A 168 4.31 -4.17 -1.84
N SER A 169 5.43 -3.53 -2.17
CA SER A 169 6.50 -3.33 -1.20
C SER A 169 5.97 -2.49 -0.03
N PRO A 170 6.35 -2.75 1.24
CA PRO A 170 5.80 -2.01 2.37
C PRO A 170 6.41 -0.60 2.55
N PHE A 171 7.39 -0.26 1.72
CA PHE A 171 7.98 1.07 1.58
C PHE A 171 8.57 1.19 0.17
N PRO A 172 8.55 2.36 -0.49
CA PRO A 172 7.94 3.65 -0.13
C PRO A 172 6.40 3.63 -0.08
N ARG A 173 5.76 4.77 0.24
CA ARG A 173 4.29 4.89 0.21
C ARG A 173 3.79 4.85 -1.23
N HIS A 174 2.73 4.12 -1.51
CA HIS A 174 2.11 4.00 -2.83
C HIS A 174 0.77 4.74 -2.87
N TRP A 175 0.55 5.60 -3.85
CA TRP A 175 -0.72 6.26 -4.13
C TRP A 175 -1.33 5.65 -5.39
N ILE A 176 -2.62 5.33 -5.34
CA ILE A 176 -3.33 4.59 -6.38
C ILE A 176 -4.36 5.50 -7.03
N TYR A 177 -4.32 5.62 -8.34
CA TYR A 177 -5.24 6.45 -9.11
C TYR A 177 -6.07 5.60 -10.06
N ASN A 178 -7.34 5.96 -10.18
CA ASN A 178 -8.27 5.30 -11.08
C ASN A 178 -8.12 5.80 -12.53
N ALA A 179 -8.96 5.30 -13.44
CA ALA A 179 -8.92 5.66 -14.86
C ALA A 179 -9.18 7.16 -15.14
N ALA A 180 -9.88 7.85 -14.24
CA ALA A 180 -10.10 9.29 -14.32
C ALA A 180 -8.91 10.12 -13.81
N GLY A 181 -7.85 9.46 -13.32
CA GLY A 181 -6.69 10.10 -12.73
C GLY A 181 -6.92 10.58 -11.30
N ASN A 182 -8.05 10.28 -10.67
CA ASN A 182 -8.32 10.68 -9.29
C ASN A 182 -7.65 9.71 -8.32
N LEU A 183 -7.06 10.25 -7.24
CA LEU A 183 -6.53 9.44 -6.17
C LEU A 183 -7.66 8.63 -5.53
N SER A 184 -7.57 7.32 -5.70
CA SER A 184 -8.50 6.34 -5.15
C SER A 184 -8.05 5.80 -3.80
N HIS A 185 -6.75 5.52 -3.63
CA HIS A 185 -6.23 4.89 -2.41
C HIS A 185 -4.78 5.28 -2.07
N LYS A 186 -4.35 5.08 -0.82
CA LYS A 186 -2.97 5.27 -0.35
C LYS A 186 -2.51 4.05 0.46
N SER A 187 -1.39 3.41 0.10
CA SER A 187 -0.86 2.27 0.87
C SER A 187 -0.44 2.67 2.28
N GLY A 188 -0.54 1.68 3.18
CA GLY A 188 0.11 1.72 4.48
C GLY A 188 1.64 1.81 4.36
N LEU A 189 2.30 2.17 5.45
CA LEU A 189 3.73 2.47 5.47
C LEU A 189 4.45 1.86 6.68
N LEU A 190 5.47 1.04 6.43
CA LEU A 190 6.44 0.64 7.47
C LEU A 190 7.60 1.64 7.56
N GLU A 191 8.23 1.77 8.74
CA GLU A 191 9.49 2.54 8.88
C GLU A 191 10.61 1.97 7.98
N MET A 192 11.34 2.84 7.26
CA MET A 192 12.38 2.47 6.26
C MET A 192 13.43 1.46 6.78
N LYS A 193 13.79 1.56 8.07
CA LYS A 193 14.79 0.68 8.70
C LYS A 193 14.32 -0.78 8.77
N ASP A 194 13.02 -0.99 8.98
CA ASP A 194 12.44 -2.32 9.10
C ASP A 194 12.20 -2.94 7.72
N TRP A 195 11.82 -2.11 6.74
CA TRP A 195 11.79 -2.51 5.32
C TRP A 195 13.17 -2.90 4.79
N ALA A 196 14.22 -2.10 5.02
CA ALA A 196 15.56 -2.37 4.48
C ALA A 196 16.14 -3.74 4.91
N ARG A 197 15.66 -4.32 6.02
CA ARG A 197 16.03 -5.68 6.44
C ARG A 197 15.38 -6.78 5.59
N HIS A 198 14.21 -6.52 5.00
CA HIS A 198 13.37 -7.48 4.28
C HIS A 198 13.24 -7.18 2.77
N ALA A 199 13.67 -6.00 2.30
CA ALA A 199 13.62 -5.55 0.90
C ALA A 199 14.54 -6.34 -0.07
N PHE A 200 15.18 -7.40 0.41
CA PHE A 200 16.19 -8.19 -0.30
C PHE A 200 15.97 -9.68 -0.02
N GLY A 201 15.72 -10.50 -1.05
CA GLY A 201 15.67 -11.96 -0.91
C GLY A 201 14.42 -12.60 -1.48
N LYS A 202 13.98 -13.70 -0.87
CA LYS A 202 12.98 -14.65 -1.40
C LYS A 202 11.52 -14.15 -1.38
N ALA A 203 11.23 -13.09 -0.63
CA ALA A 203 9.88 -12.52 -0.49
C ALA A 203 9.63 -11.38 -1.50
N THR A 204 9.88 -11.64 -2.78
CA THR A 204 9.61 -10.68 -3.86
C THR A 204 8.95 -11.38 -5.05
N PRO A 205 8.22 -10.66 -5.92
CA PRO A 205 7.57 -11.27 -7.08
C PRO A 205 8.52 -11.94 -8.09
N TRP A 206 9.80 -11.57 -8.11
CA TRP A 206 10.82 -12.21 -8.96
C TRP A 206 11.52 -13.41 -8.29
N GLY A 207 10.92 -13.91 -7.21
CA GLY A 207 11.23 -15.20 -6.63
C GLY A 207 12.18 -15.19 -5.43
N ALA A 208 12.57 -16.39 -4.94
CA ALA A 208 12.24 -17.71 -5.51
C ALA A 208 10.92 -18.28 -4.95
N GLU A 209 9.85 -18.05 -5.71
CA GLU A 209 8.49 -18.62 -5.70
C GLU A 209 7.64 -18.49 -4.42
N ASP A 210 6.48 -17.83 -4.59
CA ASP A 210 5.31 -17.80 -3.72
C ASP A 210 5.55 -17.46 -2.25
N SER A 211 6.07 -16.26 -1.99
CA SER A 211 5.82 -15.61 -0.70
C SER A 211 4.59 -14.71 -0.84
N PRO A 212 3.56 -14.86 0.00
CA PRO A 212 2.47 -13.89 0.03
C PRO A 212 3.08 -12.52 0.32
N ALA A 213 2.83 -11.58 -0.59
CA ALA A 213 3.00 -10.18 -0.28
C ALA A 213 2.27 -9.93 1.03
N VAL A 214 2.92 -9.33 2.03
CA VAL A 214 2.20 -8.83 3.20
C VAL A 214 1.37 -7.66 2.69
N VAL A 215 0.13 -7.98 2.30
CA VAL A 215 -0.87 -7.03 1.82
C VAL A 215 -1.31 -6.27 3.05
N THR A 216 -1.10 -4.96 3.04
CA THR A 216 -1.79 -4.10 3.99
C THR A 216 -2.89 -3.39 3.21
N GLU A 217 -4.13 -3.70 3.56
CA GLU A 217 -5.30 -3.05 2.97
C GLU A 217 -5.19 -1.54 3.07
N VAL A 218 -5.77 -0.89 2.05
CA VAL A 218 -5.43 0.45 1.64
C VAL A 218 -6.45 1.43 2.20
N GLU A 219 -5.98 2.45 2.93
CA GLU A 219 -6.82 3.45 3.62
C GLU A 219 -7.83 4.13 2.66
N THR A 220 -9.12 4.01 2.96
CA THR A 220 -10.26 4.65 2.28
C THR A 220 -10.34 6.15 2.59
N ALA A 221 -11.16 6.90 1.83
CA ALA A 221 -11.37 8.33 2.07
C ALA A 221 -11.94 8.61 3.47
N LEU A 222 -12.83 7.73 3.96
CA LEU A 222 -13.39 7.78 5.30
C LEU A 222 -12.32 7.53 6.37
N GLU A 223 -11.49 6.50 6.19
CA GLU A 223 -10.40 6.21 7.13
C GLU A 223 -9.39 7.37 7.22
N ARG A 224 -9.14 8.09 6.12
CA ARG A 224 -8.32 9.31 6.14
C ARG A 224 -8.92 10.42 7.01
N GLU A 225 -10.21 10.66 6.89
CA GLU A 225 -10.92 11.65 7.70
C GLU A 225 -10.90 11.26 9.18
N LEU A 226 -11.15 9.98 9.46
CA LEU A 226 -11.10 9.43 10.81
C LEU A 226 -9.69 9.46 11.40
N SER A 227 -8.68 9.13 10.62
CA SER A 227 -7.26 9.22 10.99
C SER A 227 -6.86 10.65 11.33
N ALA A 228 -7.26 11.63 10.51
CA ALA A 228 -7.05 13.04 10.80
C ALA A 228 -7.78 13.49 12.08
N THR A 229 -9.00 13.01 12.30
CA THR A 229 -9.81 13.31 13.48
C THR A 229 -9.21 12.68 14.74
N ILE A 230 -8.77 11.43 14.70
CA ILE A 230 -8.10 10.74 15.83
C ILE A 230 -6.78 11.44 16.18
N MET A 231 -6.03 11.90 15.18
CA MET A 231 -4.70 12.47 15.40
C MET A 231 -4.71 13.95 15.77
N ARG A 232 -5.73 14.71 15.35
CA ARG A 232 -5.80 16.17 15.50
C ARG A 232 -7.07 16.69 16.17
N GLY A 233 -8.12 15.89 16.22
CA GLY A 233 -9.39 16.22 16.87
C GLY A 233 -9.39 15.83 18.35
N GLY A 234 -9.90 16.72 19.20
CA GLY A 234 -10.09 16.44 20.62
C GLY A 234 -8.81 16.17 21.41
N ALA A 235 -8.85 15.17 22.30
CA ALA A 235 -7.76 14.81 23.19
C ALA A 235 -6.67 14.01 22.43
N LYS A 236 -5.40 14.31 22.72
CA LYS A 236 -4.26 13.65 22.07
C LYS A 236 -4.31 12.12 22.30
N PRO A 237 -4.28 11.29 21.24
CA PRO A 237 -4.40 9.84 21.40
C PRO A 237 -3.17 9.25 22.10
N LYS A 238 -3.39 8.16 22.85
CA LYS A 238 -2.32 7.45 23.54
C LYS A 238 -1.63 6.50 22.56
N ILE A 239 -0.32 6.62 22.39
CA ILE A 239 0.44 5.72 21.53
C ILE A 239 0.83 4.46 22.29
N ARG A 240 0.40 3.29 21.78
CA ARG A 240 0.81 1.97 22.26
C ARG A 240 1.81 1.37 21.27
N LYS A 241 2.92 0.84 21.79
CA LYS A 241 3.86 0.02 21.02
C LYS A 241 3.57 -1.45 21.28
N LEU A 242 3.56 -2.25 20.24
CA LEU A 242 3.32 -3.68 20.29
C LEU A 242 4.51 -4.39 19.63
N LYS A 243 4.99 -5.48 20.23
CA LYS A 243 6.04 -6.31 19.62
C LYS A 243 5.40 -7.38 18.75
N GLU A 244 6.13 -7.83 17.74
CA GLU A 244 5.76 -9.00 16.94
C GLU A 244 5.27 -10.17 17.83
N GLY A 245 4.18 -10.82 17.40
CA GLY A 245 3.50 -11.92 18.09
C GLY A 245 2.61 -11.50 19.28
N ARG A 246 2.62 -10.24 19.71
CA ARG A 246 1.81 -9.78 20.85
C ARG A 246 0.39 -9.42 20.42
N THR A 247 -0.58 -9.73 21.28
CA THR A 247 -1.99 -9.39 21.08
C THR A 247 -2.29 -7.94 21.49
N LEU A 248 -3.00 -7.20 20.64
CA LEU A 248 -3.52 -5.87 20.92
C LEU A 248 -4.81 -5.96 21.75
N VAL A 249 -5.79 -6.73 21.26
CA VAL A 249 -7.09 -7.07 21.88
C VAL A 249 -7.50 -8.51 21.52
N GLU A 250 -8.31 -9.15 22.35
CA GLU A 250 -8.85 -10.49 22.11
C GLU A 250 -10.36 -10.43 21.84
N GLN A 251 -10.84 -11.31 20.95
CA GLN A 251 -12.26 -11.49 20.67
C GLN A 251 -13.04 -11.81 21.96
N GLY A 252 -14.25 -11.27 22.06
CA GLY A 252 -15.13 -11.42 23.22
C GLY A 252 -14.79 -10.54 24.42
N GLN A 253 -13.61 -9.91 24.47
CA GLN A 253 -13.30 -8.96 25.53
C GLN A 253 -14.15 -7.69 25.40
N PRO A 254 -14.54 -7.05 26.52
CA PRO A 254 -15.17 -5.75 26.47
C PRO A 254 -14.18 -4.71 25.92
N GLY A 255 -14.66 -3.77 25.10
CA GLY A 255 -13.85 -2.68 24.58
C GLY A 255 -14.67 -1.54 24.01
N SER A 256 -14.26 -0.32 24.34
CA SER A 256 -14.91 0.93 23.91
C SER A 256 -13.95 1.86 23.16
N GLU A 257 -12.70 1.46 22.99
CA GLU A 257 -11.67 2.25 22.32
C GLU A 257 -11.58 1.92 20.83
N LEU A 258 -11.17 2.93 20.06
CA LEU A 258 -10.73 2.82 18.68
C LEU A 258 -9.21 2.76 18.60
N TYR A 259 -8.72 2.09 17.56
CA TYR A 259 -7.31 1.94 17.26
C TYR A 259 -7.00 2.42 15.86
N LEU A 260 -6.09 3.37 15.73
CA LEU A 260 -5.50 3.72 14.43
C LEU A 260 -4.13 3.04 14.34
N LEU A 261 -3.95 2.16 13.36
CA LEU A 261 -2.64 1.56 13.11
C LEU A 261 -1.72 2.62 12.47
N LEU A 262 -0.68 3.03 13.19
CA LEU A 262 0.25 4.06 12.73
C LEU A 262 1.48 3.49 12.02
N ASP A 263 1.84 2.25 12.35
CA ASP A 263 3.03 1.55 11.89
C ASP A 263 2.91 0.06 12.25
N GLY A 264 3.46 -0.82 11.41
CA GLY A 264 3.39 -2.27 11.56
C GLY A 264 2.19 -2.93 10.89
N VAL A 265 2.06 -4.25 11.07
CA VAL A 265 0.98 -5.09 10.51
C VAL A 265 0.28 -5.86 11.63
N LEU A 266 -1.05 -5.82 11.62
CA LEU A 266 -1.90 -6.61 12.51
C LEU A 266 -2.63 -7.70 11.72
N SER A 267 -2.64 -8.92 12.23
CA SER A 267 -3.57 -9.96 11.80
C SER A 267 -4.89 -9.79 12.54
N VAL A 268 -5.98 -9.90 11.80
CA VAL A 268 -7.36 -9.96 12.31
C VAL A 268 -7.75 -11.43 12.35
N GLU A 269 -8.05 -11.95 13.55
CA GLU A 269 -8.40 -13.34 13.79
C GLU A 269 -9.84 -13.44 14.31
N VAL A 270 -10.67 -14.28 13.69
CA VAL A 270 -12.03 -14.61 14.16
C VAL A 270 -12.08 -16.10 14.48
N ASP A 271 -12.53 -16.45 15.67
CA ASP A 271 -12.55 -17.82 16.18
C ASP A 271 -11.19 -18.51 16.03
N GLU A 272 -10.12 -17.76 16.39
CA GLU A 272 -8.71 -18.16 16.31
C GLU A 272 -8.17 -18.40 14.88
N ARG A 273 -8.93 -18.03 13.84
CA ARG A 273 -8.49 -18.14 12.45
C ARG A 273 -8.16 -16.77 11.87
N PRO A 274 -6.98 -16.57 11.26
CA PRO A 274 -6.66 -15.33 10.57
C PRO A 274 -7.59 -15.17 9.36
N VAL A 275 -8.30 -14.04 9.32
CA VAL A 275 -9.24 -13.68 8.23
C VAL A 275 -8.69 -12.55 7.36
N ALA A 276 -7.87 -11.66 7.93
CA ALA A 276 -7.23 -10.55 7.20
C ALA A 276 -5.91 -10.11 7.86
N GLU A 277 -5.10 -9.38 7.11
CA GLU A 277 -3.98 -8.58 7.64
C GLU A 277 -4.18 -7.12 7.27
N VAL A 278 -4.05 -6.24 8.25
CA VAL A 278 -4.28 -4.79 8.12
C VAL A 278 -3.02 -4.02 8.45
N GLY A 279 -2.82 -2.90 7.75
CA GLY A 279 -1.64 -2.06 7.93
C GLY A 279 -1.95 -0.61 8.28
N PRO A 280 -0.92 0.24 8.23
CA PRO A 280 -1.02 1.59 8.75
C PRO A 280 -2.03 2.44 7.98
N GLY A 281 -2.82 3.23 8.70
CA GLY A 281 -3.95 3.99 8.17
C GLY A 281 -5.30 3.40 8.57
N VAL A 282 -5.37 2.08 8.78
CA VAL A 282 -6.62 1.41 9.14
C VAL A 282 -7.08 1.78 10.54
N VAL A 283 -8.38 2.04 10.68
CA VAL A 283 -9.07 2.29 11.95
C VAL A 283 -9.82 1.02 12.37
N LEU A 284 -9.57 0.53 13.57
CA LEU A 284 -10.10 -0.74 14.08
C LEU A 284 -10.85 -0.56 15.40
N GLY A 285 -11.81 -1.45 15.66
CA GLY A 285 -12.52 -1.54 16.94
C GLY A 285 -13.87 -0.83 16.93
N GLU A 286 -14.27 -0.27 15.80
CA GLU A 286 -15.56 0.35 15.49
C GLU A 286 -16.74 -0.61 15.75
N ARG A 287 -16.59 -1.90 15.42
CA ARG A 287 -17.66 -2.89 15.60
C ARG A 287 -18.02 -3.11 17.05
N ALA A 288 -17.04 -3.14 17.96
CA ALA A 288 -17.32 -3.28 19.38
C ALA A 288 -18.18 -2.12 19.90
N ILE A 289 -17.98 -0.91 19.38
CA ILE A 289 -18.74 0.27 19.78
C ILE A 289 -20.18 0.21 19.22
N LEU A 290 -20.37 -0.34 18.02
CA LEU A 290 -21.67 -0.44 17.37
C LEU A 290 -22.51 -1.63 17.85
N GLU A 291 -21.87 -2.77 18.14
CA GLU A 291 -22.49 -4.09 18.34
C GLU A 291 -22.58 -4.52 19.83
N GLY A 292 -22.49 -3.57 20.77
CA GLY A 292 -22.80 -3.84 22.19
C GLY A 292 -21.60 -4.05 23.11
N GLY A 293 -20.42 -3.58 22.71
CA GLY A 293 -19.26 -3.39 23.59
C GLY A 293 -18.27 -4.55 23.63
N ALA A 294 -18.49 -5.64 22.90
CA ALA A 294 -17.57 -6.78 22.83
C ALA A 294 -16.73 -6.75 21.55
N ARG A 295 -15.44 -7.11 21.65
CA ARG A 295 -14.55 -7.23 20.48
C ARG A 295 -14.99 -8.39 19.60
N THR A 296 -15.19 -8.12 18.31
CA THR A 296 -15.65 -9.12 17.32
C THR A 296 -14.53 -9.98 16.75
N SER A 297 -13.27 -9.57 16.94
CA SER A 297 -12.07 -10.27 16.49
C SER A 297 -10.89 -10.05 17.44
N THR A 298 -9.91 -10.93 17.36
CA THR A 298 -8.59 -10.78 17.98
C THR A 298 -7.67 -10.03 17.02
N LEU A 299 -6.89 -9.07 17.54
CA LEU A 299 -5.90 -8.33 16.75
C LEU A 299 -4.49 -8.68 17.24
N ARG A 300 -3.65 -9.25 16.38
CA ARG A 300 -2.30 -9.71 16.74
C ARG A 300 -1.23 -9.06 15.89
N ALA A 301 -0.15 -8.59 16.51
CA ALA A 301 1.01 -8.07 15.80
C ALA A 301 1.71 -9.15 14.97
N VAL A 302 1.76 -8.96 13.66
CA VAL A 302 2.60 -9.74 12.72
C VAL A 302 4.00 -9.13 12.64
N THR A 303 4.12 -7.81 12.87
CA THR A 303 5.39 -7.11 13.04
C THR A 303 5.40 -6.30 14.33
N ASP A 304 6.52 -5.66 14.67
CA ASP A 304 6.46 -4.55 15.63
C ASP A 304 5.45 -3.50 15.12
N CYS A 305 4.54 -3.06 15.98
CA CYS A 305 3.47 -2.12 15.64
C CYS A 305 3.45 -0.90 16.55
N ARG A 306 2.90 0.20 16.04
CA ARG A 306 2.51 1.38 16.80
C ARG A 306 1.06 1.70 16.50
N VAL A 307 0.28 1.87 17.56
CA VAL A 307 -1.17 2.07 17.47
C VAL A 307 -1.53 3.32 18.26
N ALA A 308 -2.31 4.21 17.66
CA ALA A 308 -2.97 5.31 18.37
C ALA A 308 -4.26 4.77 18.99
N VAL A 309 -4.44 4.97 20.29
CA VAL A 309 -5.66 4.59 21.02
C VAL A 309 -6.47 5.85 21.27
N ALA A 310 -7.73 5.83 20.85
CA ALA A 310 -8.68 6.93 21.02
C ALA A 310 -9.99 6.41 21.64
N GLU A 311 -10.65 7.28 22.40
CA GLU A 311 -12.00 7.02 22.89
C GLU A 311 -13.01 7.16 21.76
N ALA A 312 -14.05 6.32 21.76
CA ALA A 312 -15.06 6.32 20.71
C ALA A 312 -15.87 7.62 20.62
N ASP A 313 -15.99 8.36 21.73
CA ASP A 313 -16.74 9.62 21.82
C ASP A 313 -16.13 10.75 20.97
N ALA A 314 -14.87 10.58 20.53
CA ALA A 314 -14.19 11.51 19.65
C ALA A 314 -14.64 11.41 18.18
N ILE A 315 -15.41 10.37 17.82
CA ILE A 315 -15.77 10.06 16.43
C ILE A 315 -17.29 9.96 16.27
N ASP A 316 -17.81 10.51 15.17
CA ASP A 316 -19.24 10.41 14.86
C ASP A 316 -19.67 8.96 14.62
N ARG A 317 -20.80 8.57 15.23
CA ARG A 317 -21.30 7.20 15.18
C ARG A 317 -21.72 6.79 13.77
N THR A 318 -22.14 7.74 12.93
CA THR A 318 -22.49 7.50 11.52
C THR A 318 -21.24 7.11 10.72
N ALA A 319 -20.12 7.81 10.93
CA ALA A 319 -18.85 7.49 10.30
C ALA A 319 -18.33 6.10 10.73
N LEU A 320 -18.53 5.72 12.00
CA LEU A 320 -18.21 4.36 12.46
C LEU A 320 -19.08 3.29 11.77
N ALA A 321 -20.36 3.57 11.52
CA ALA A 321 -21.26 2.64 10.85
C ALA A 321 -20.85 2.42 9.39
N GLU A 322 -20.49 3.49 8.68
CA GLU A 322 -20.00 3.40 7.29
C GLU A 322 -18.67 2.63 7.20
N LEU A 323 -17.75 2.87 8.15
CA LEU A 323 -16.50 2.12 8.26
C LEU A 323 -16.77 0.62 8.50
N SER A 324 -17.71 0.30 9.40
CA SER A 324 -18.10 -1.09 9.70
C SER A 324 -18.69 -1.80 8.49
N GLU A 325 -19.46 -1.12 7.65
CA GLU A 325 -20.00 -1.70 6.41
C GLU A 325 -18.90 -2.01 5.39
N GLY A 326 -17.88 -1.16 5.28
CA GLY A 326 -16.69 -1.40 4.47
C GLY A 326 -15.98 -2.69 4.86
N HIS A 327 -15.56 -2.81 6.12
CA HIS A 327 -14.87 -4.00 6.63
C HIS A 327 -15.73 -5.27 6.55
N ARG A 328 -17.07 -5.17 6.54
CA ARG A 328 -17.96 -6.34 6.44
C ARG A 328 -18.01 -6.94 5.03
N ARG A 329 -17.71 -6.17 3.99
CA ARG A 329 -17.67 -6.66 2.60
C ARG A 329 -16.38 -7.42 2.28
N GLU A 330 -15.35 -7.22 3.08
CA GLU A 330 -14.03 -7.86 2.96
C GLU A 330 -13.99 -9.20 3.73
N ASP A 331 -14.97 -9.47 4.60
CA ASP A 331 -15.17 -10.74 5.27
C ASP A 331 -15.75 -11.77 4.28
N PRO A 332 -15.09 -12.92 3.99
CA PRO A 332 -15.55 -13.92 3.02
C PRO A 332 -16.79 -14.72 3.47
N SER A 333 -17.58 -14.18 4.42
CA SER A 333 -18.67 -14.86 5.12
C SER A 333 -20.08 -14.40 4.73
N VAL A 334 -20.24 -13.61 3.66
CA VAL A 334 -21.56 -13.16 3.16
C VAL A 334 -21.74 -13.52 1.69
#